data_AF-A0A9P1MT49-F1
#
_entry.id   AF-A0A9P1MT49-F1
#
_cell.length_a   1.000
_cell.length_b   1.000
_cell.length_c   1.000
_cell.angle_alpha   90.00
_cell.angle_beta   90.00
_cell.angle_gamma   90.00
#
_symmetry.space_group_name_H-M   'P 1'
#
loop_
_entity.id
_entity.type
_entity.pdbx_description
1 polymer ?
#
loop_
_entity_poly.entity_id
_entity_poly.type
_entity_poly.pdbx_seq_one_letter_code
_entity_poly.pdbx_strand_id
1 'polypeptide(L)'
;MACPYLGATEANSAPPTNRVKFMDPNEDEAQDGTNKVELGQGVTYTQYLQLDKLLSCQKMQSEEGGQRVDDEHLFIIIHQAYELWFKQIIFDVDIVRQLLNNAIVDETKMLKIVSGLERTVRILKLLVDQIIILDTMSPLDFVDFRKYLTPASGFQSLQFRLLENKLGVRPTRRIKYNATHYKNVFLETRETDALIQSEEEPSLLTLIQNWLERTPGLKLAEVEGDTEEGFWPKYERAVKRYLQDMYEEATSADTTQAVRDQAIAEYYKTKDSFATILEKKNHDQQILNGTRLLSHDAMKGALMIYFYRDMPRFSQPYQILTYLMDIDSLFTKWRYNHVILVQRMLGSKQGTGGSSGYMYLRSTVSDKYKVFLDLFNLSTWLIPREYIPRLSARMVKTLSEHSNLSASSKLSDLEYISNNKQSEVETL
;
A
#
# COMPACT_ATOMS: atom_id res chain seq x y z
N MET A 1 40.68 84.86 -42.54
CA MET A 1 42.14 84.76 -42.30
C MET A 1 42.55 83.29 -42.35
N ALA A 2 43.72 83.02 -42.93
CA ALA A 2 44.39 81.74 -43.29
C ALA A 2 44.27 80.57 -42.27
N CYS A 3 43.97 79.31 -42.65
CA CYS A 3 44.82 78.20 -43.21
C CYS A 3 45.34 77.25 -42.08
N PRO A 4 45.86 76.01 -42.32
CA PRO A 4 45.34 74.74 -42.90
C PRO A 4 45.55 73.49 -41.98
N TYR A 5 45.35 72.26 -42.52
CA TYR A 5 45.55 70.85 -42.02
C TYR A 5 44.21 70.10 -41.84
N LEU A 6 43.71 69.22 -42.73
CA LEU A 6 44.22 67.97 -43.36
C LEU A 6 44.68 66.88 -42.36
N GLY A 7 43.86 65.83 -42.27
CA GLY A 7 44.07 64.54 -41.58
C GLY A 7 42.70 63.99 -41.16
N ALA A 8 42.01 63.18 -41.98
CA ALA A 8 41.96 61.70 -41.86
C ALA A 8 41.62 61.24 -40.43
N THR A 9 40.64 60.41 -40.08
CA THR A 9 39.66 59.51 -40.74
C THR A 9 38.95 58.82 -39.55
N GLU A 10 37.63 58.59 -39.62
CA GLU A 10 36.88 57.42 -39.09
C GLU A 10 37.20 56.85 -37.68
N ALA A 11 36.27 56.44 -36.83
CA ALA A 11 34.82 56.38 -36.81
C ALA A 11 34.41 56.13 -35.34
N ASN A 12 33.27 56.69 -34.95
CA ASN A 12 32.66 56.58 -33.63
C ASN A 12 32.45 55.11 -33.20
N SER A 13 33.04 54.72 -32.07
CA SER A 13 32.66 53.53 -31.33
C SER A 13 31.35 53.78 -30.56
N ALA A 14 30.22 53.36 -31.12
CA ALA A 14 28.99 53.20 -30.35
C ALA A 14 29.03 51.86 -29.56
N PRO A 15 28.54 51.81 -28.31
CA PRO A 15 28.59 50.60 -27.49
C PRO A 15 27.67 49.52 -28.08
N PRO A 16 28.01 48.22 -27.94
CA PRO A 16 27.20 47.15 -28.51
C PRO A 16 25.86 47.10 -27.79
N THR A 17 24.78 47.35 -28.52
CA THR A 17 23.42 47.07 -28.06
C THR A 17 23.30 45.56 -27.86
N ASN A 18 23.29 45.13 -26.60
CA ASN A 18 22.92 43.78 -26.21
C ASN A 18 21.41 43.60 -26.48
N ARG A 19 21.04 43.44 -27.76
CA ARG A 19 19.71 42.98 -28.13
C ARG A 19 19.67 41.49 -27.82
N VAL A 20 18.82 41.13 -26.86
CA VAL A 20 18.40 39.74 -26.65
C VAL A 20 17.95 39.21 -28.02
N LYS A 21 18.68 38.23 -28.57
CA LYS A 21 18.20 37.45 -29.71
C LYS A 21 17.05 36.59 -29.20
N PHE A 22 15.84 36.88 -29.64
CA PHE A 22 14.74 35.93 -29.49
C PHE A 22 15.05 34.74 -30.41
N MET A 23 14.93 33.52 -29.87
CA MET A 23 15.08 32.28 -30.62
C MET A 23 14.08 32.30 -31.78
N ASP A 24 14.53 32.06 -33.02
CA ASP A 24 13.64 31.93 -34.17
C ASP A 24 12.78 30.68 -33.94
N PRO A 25 11.44 30.75 -33.98
CA PRO A 25 10.58 29.57 -33.84
C PRO A 25 10.86 28.47 -34.88
N ASN A 26 11.57 28.80 -35.97
CA ASN A 26 11.98 27.83 -36.99
C ASN A 26 13.35 27.19 -36.73
N GLU A 27 14.07 27.62 -35.69
CA GLU A 27 15.34 27.04 -35.21
C GLU A 27 15.12 26.25 -33.91
N ASP A 28 13.99 25.53 -33.80
CA ASP A 28 13.75 24.64 -32.67
C ASP A 28 14.40 23.28 -32.94
N GLU A 29 15.68 23.13 -32.55
CA GLU A 29 16.42 21.87 -32.58
C GLU A 29 15.67 20.73 -31.85
N ALA A 30 14.67 21.02 -31.00
CA ALA A 30 13.81 20.01 -30.39
C ALA A 30 12.91 19.26 -31.38
N GLN A 31 12.72 19.79 -32.60
CA GLN A 31 11.94 19.16 -33.68
C GLN A 31 12.82 18.40 -34.67
N ASP A 32 14.15 18.51 -34.58
CA ASP A 32 15.07 17.69 -35.37
C ASP A 32 15.07 16.25 -34.83
N GLY A 33 14.34 15.39 -35.53
CA GLY A 33 14.19 13.98 -35.18
C GLY A 33 14.13 13.08 -36.41
N THR A 34 14.77 11.90 -36.33
CA THR A 34 14.63 10.87 -37.36
C THR A 34 13.41 10.01 -37.09
N ASN A 35 12.54 9.82 -38.10
CA ASN A 35 11.39 8.91 -38.00
C ASN A 35 11.88 7.44 -37.96
N LYS A 36 12.12 6.91 -36.76
CA LYS A 36 12.59 5.54 -36.56
C LYS A 36 11.57 4.47 -36.96
N VAL A 37 10.29 4.82 -37.08
CA VAL A 37 9.22 3.90 -37.52
C VAL A 37 9.37 3.61 -39.02
N GLU A 38 9.70 4.62 -39.83
CA GLU A 38 10.00 4.43 -41.26
C GLU A 38 11.24 3.59 -41.51
N LEU A 39 12.19 3.61 -40.56
CA LEU A 39 13.40 2.78 -40.60
C LEU A 39 13.13 1.30 -40.22
N GLY A 40 11.88 0.93 -39.91
CA GLY A 40 11.48 -0.45 -39.60
C GLY A 40 12.09 -1.00 -38.30
N GLN A 41 12.61 -0.13 -37.42
CA GLN A 41 13.21 -0.55 -36.15
C GLN A 41 12.18 -0.55 -35.02
N GLY A 42 11.85 -1.74 -34.52
CA GLY A 42 11.05 -1.93 -33.31
C GLY A 42 9.55 -2.20 -33.55
N VAL A 43 8.81 -2.30 -32.46
CA VAL A 43 7.35 -2.54 -32.47
C VAL A 43 6.64 -1.20 -32.43
N THR A 44 5.60 -1.01 -33.26
CA THR A 44 4.80 0.22 -33.26
C THR A 44 3.98 0.36 -31.97
N TYR A 45 3.57 1.58 -31.62
CA TYR A 45 2.75 1.86 -30.44
C TYR A 45 1.46 1.00 -30.39
N THR A 46 0.74 0.93 -31.51
CA THR A 46 -0.49 0.13 -31.65
C THR A 46 -0.25 -1.35 -31.39
N GLN A 47 0.84 -1.91 -31.93
CA GLN A 47 1.21 -3.30 -31.74
C GLN A 47 1.67 -3.59 -30.31
N TYR A 48 2.46 -2.70 -29.71
CA TYR A 48 2.98 -2.86 -28.35
C TYR A 48 1.86 -2.88 -27.31
N LEU A 49 0.91 -1.95 -27.41
CA LEU A 49 -0.23 -1.87 -26.49
C LEU A 49 -1.43 -2.75 -26.89
N GLN A 50 -1.36 -3.41 -28.04
CA GLN A 50 -2.46 -4.19 -28.62
C GLN A 50 -3.76 -3.39 -28.70
N LEU A 51 -3.68 -2.15 -29.20
CA LEU A 51 -4.83 -1.24 -29.23
C LEU A 51 -6.00 -1.79 -30.04
N ASP A 52 -5.75 -2.60 -31.06
CA ASP A 52 -6.80 -3.25 -31.84
C ASP A 52 -7.68 -4.15 -30.97
N LYS A 53 -7.15 -4.76 -29.90
CA LYS A 53 -7.95 -5.54 -28.94
C LYS A 53 -8.56 -4.64 -27.88
N LEU A 54 -7.79 -3.69 -27.35
CA LEU A 54 -8.22 -2.83 -26.25
C LEU A 54 -9.34 -1.86 -26.67
N LEU A 55 -9.28 -1.31 -27.88
CA LEU A 55 -10.22 -0.32 -28.41
C LEU A 55 -11.36 -0.95 -29.24
N SER A 56 -11.46 -2.29 -29.28
CA SER A 56 -12.55 -3.01 -29.95
C SER A 56 -13.40 -3.86 -29.00
N CYS A 57 -13.13 -3.82 -27.69
CA CYS A 57 -13.86 -4.60 -26.69
C CYS A 57 -15.03 -3.84 -26.04
N GLN A 58 -15.43 -2.68 -26.58
CA GLN A 58 -16.55 -1.86 -26.10
C GLN A 58 -17.84 -2.23 -26.83
N LYS A 59 -18.57 -3.24 -26.33
CA LYS A 59 -19.84 -3.68 -26.92
C LYS A 59 -21.04 -3.27 -26.07
N MET A 60 -21.86 -2.36 -26.59
CA MET A 60 -23.08 -1.88 -25.93
C MET A 60 -24.23 -2.87 -26.12
N GLN A 61 -24.76 -3.41 -25.03
CA GLN A 61 -25.89 -4.33 -25.05
C GLN A 61 -27.20 -3.62 -25.41
N SER A 62 -27.33 -2.33 -25.12
CA SER A 62 -28.49 -1.53 -25.53
C SER A 62 -28.55 -1.35 -27.05
N GLU A 63 -27.41 -1.17 -27.70
CA GLU A 63 -27.28 -1.08 -29.16
C GLU A 63 -27.58 -2.43 -29.83
N GLU A 64 -27.02 -3.54 -29.31
CA GLU A 64 -27.37 -4.90 -29.78
C GLU A 64 -28.86 -5.22 -29.55
N GLY A 65 -29.45 -4.70 -28.48
CA GLY A 65 -30.87 -4.80 -28.14
C GLY A 65 -31.79 -3.84 -28.91
N GLY A 66 -31.25 -3.06 -29.87
CA GLY A 66 -32.02 -2.18 -30.75
C GLY A 66 -32.48 -0.84 -30.14
N GLN A 67 -32.07 -0.51 -28.92
CA GLN A 67 -32.37 0.76 -28.25
C GLN A 67 -31.09 1.32 -27.64
N ARG A 68 -30.26 1.94 -28.48
CA ARG A 68 -28.97 2.50 -28.06
C ARG A 68 -29.13 3.55 -26.97
N VAL A 69 -28.34 3.42 -25.91
CA VAL A 69 -28.17 4.41 -24.83
C VAL A 69 -26.70 4.77 -24.72
N ASP A 70 -26.34 6.01 -25.03
CA ASP A 70 -24.94 6.42 -25.19
C ASP A 70 -24.12 6.34 -23.89
N ASP A 71 -24.74 6.61 -22.73
CA ASP A 71 -24.07 6.51 -21.42
C ASP A 71 -23.66 5.07 -21.04
N GLU A 72 -24.18 4.05 -21.73
CA GLU A 72 -23.68 2.68 -21.59
C GLU A 72 -22.20 2.57 -22.01
N HIS A 73 -21.77 3.34 -23.01
CA HIS A 73 -20.36 3.35 -23.42
C HIS A 73 -19.45 3.83 -22.28
N LEU A 74 -19.85 4.89 -21.57
CA LEU A 74 -19.14 5.38 -20.38
C LEU A 74 -19.11 4.31 -19.29
N PHE A 75 -20.24 3.64 -19.05
CA PHE A 75 -20.34 2.55 -18.09
C PHE A 75 -19.36 1.40 -18.43
N ILE A 76 -19.21 1.04 -19.71
CA ILE A 76 -18.25 0.00 -20.12
C ILE A 76 -16.80 0.48 -19.92
N ILE A 77 -16.45 1.64 -20.44
CA ILE A 77 -15.08 2.18 -20.39
C ILE A 77 -14.60 2.32 -18.95
N ILE A 78 -15.42 2.84 -18.04
CA ILE A 78 -15.01 3.06 -16.66
C ILE A 78 -14.70 1.73 -15.95
N HIS A 79 -15.52 0.69 -16.17
CA HIS A 79 -15.31 -0.64 -15.59
C HIS A 79 -14.07 -1.32 -16.21
N GLN A 80 -13.86 -1.18 -17.52
CA GLN A 80 -12.63 -1.68 -18.17
C GLN A 80 -11.38 -1.00 -17.60
N ALA A 81 -11.41 0.32 -17.37
CA ALA A 81 -10.30 1.03 -16.75
C ALA A 81 -10.06 0.56 -15.30
N TYR A 82 -11.11 0.33 -14.50
CA TYR A 82 -10.97 -0.29 -13.17
C TYR A 82 -10.29 -1.65 -13.25
N GLU A 83 -10.72 -2.54 -14.16
CA GLU A 83 -10.16 -3.87 -14.31
C GLU A 83 -8.69 -3.86 -14.78
N LEU A 84 -8.29 -2.90 -15.62
CA LEU A 84 -6.87 -2.70 -15.97
C LEU A 84 -6.04 -2.30 -14.74
N TRP A 85 -6.55 -1.38 -13.92
CA TRP A 85 -5.87 -0.96 -12.70
C TRP A 85 -5.85 -2.05 -11.63
N PHE A 86 -6.92 -2.85 -11.48
CA PHE A 86 -6.92 -4.02 -10.61
C PHE A 86 -5.85 -5.02 -11.03
N LYS A 87 -5.70 -5.27 -12.33
CA LYS A 87 -4.63 -6.13 -12.85
C LYS A 87 -3.25 -5.60 -12.48
N GLN A 88 -3.02 -4.30 -12.63
CA GLN A 88 -1.75 -3.67 -12.26
C GLN A 88 -1.47 -3.76 -10.75
N ILE A 89 -2.48 -3.51 -9.91
CA ILE A 89 -2.35 -3.64 -8.45
C ILE A 89 -2.02 -5.10 -8.08
N ILE A 90 -2.73 -6.07 -8.64
CA ILE A 90 -2.48 -7.50 -8.39
C ILE A 90 -1.04 -7.85 -8.77
N PHE A 91 -0.56 -7.35 -9.91
CA PHE A 91 0.81 -7.57 -10.36
C PHE A 91 1.84 -7.02 -9.38
N ASP A 92 1.68 -5.78 -8.91
CA ASP A 92 2.59 -5.17 -7.92
C ASP A 92 2.51 -5.90 -6.56
N VAL A 93 1.31 -6.25 -6.10
CA VAL A 93 1.10 -7.01 -4.86
C VAL A 93 1.73 -8.40 -4.94
N ASP A 94 1.64 -9.08 -6.08
CA ASP A 94 2.25 -10.40 -6.25
C ASP A 94 3.78 -10.34 -6.23
N ILE A 95 4.39 -9.30 -6.81
CA ILE A 95 5.84 -9.04 -6.67
C ILE A 95 6.20 -8.82 -5.20
N VAL A 96 5.44 -7.99 -4.47
CA VAL A 96 5.68 -7.74 -3.04
C VAL A 96 5.55 -9.03 -2.22
N ARG A 97 4.50 -9.82 -2.47
CA ARG A 97 4.30 -11.13 -1.83
C ARG A 97 5.50 -12.05 -2.09
N GLN A 98 5.97 -12.14 -3.34
CA GLN A 98 7.13 -12.97 -3.68
C GLN A 98 8.41 -12.51 -2.97
N LEU A 99 8.65 -11.20 -2.88
CA LEU A 99 9.82 -10.65 -2.19
C LEU A 99 9.80 -10.92 -0.67
N LEU A 100 8.63 -10.86 -0.05
CA LEU A 100 8.43 -11.14 1.37
C LEU A 100 8.39 -12.63 1.71
N ASN A 101 8.07 -13.49 0.74
CA ASN A 101 7.98 -14.94 0.91
C ASN A 101 9.35 -15.64 0.89
N ASN A 102 10.28 -15.14 1.70
CA ASN A 102 11.62 -15.69 1.89
C ASN A 102 11.94 -15.76 3.39
N ALA A 103 12.76 -16.74 3.80
CA ALA A 103 13.19 -16.87 5.18
C ALA A 103 13.93 -15.62 5.67
N ILE A 104 14.76 -15.03 4.79
CA ILE A 104 15.47 -13.77 5.01
C ILE A 104 15.02 -12.80 3.92
N VAL A 105 14.51 -11.64 4.31
CA VAL A 105 14.18 -10.56 3.38
C VAL A 105 15.46 -9.77 3.14
N ASP A 106 15.92 -9.78 1.89
CA ASP A 106 17.07 -9.01 1.46
C ASP A 106 16.76 -7.50 1.55
N GLU A 107 17.44 -6.81 2.47
CA GLU A 107 17.24 -5.38 2.69
C GLU A 107 17.49 -4.53 1.45
N THR A 108 18.32 -4.99 0.49
CA THR A 108 18.54 -4.28 -0.78
C THR A 108 17.28 -4.23 -1.65
N LYS A 109 16.33 -5.14 -1.42
CA LYS A 109 15.05 -5.21 -2.13
C LYS A 109 13.93 -4.47 -1.41
N MET A 110 14.18 -3.90 -0.23
CA MET A 110 13.17 -3.16 0.54
C MET A 110 12.60 -1.97 -0.23
N LEU A 111 13.45 -1.25 -0.97
CA LEU A 111 12.98 -0.13 -1.80
C LEU A 111 12.00 -0.61 -2.88
N LYS A 112 12.21 -1.80 -3.47
CA LYS A 112 11.27 -2.37 -4.45
C LYS A 112 9.90 -2.68 -3.82
N ILE A 113 9.90 -3.17 -2.57
CA ILE A 113 8.66 -3.43 -1.82
C ILE A 113 7.94 -2.10 -1.55
N VAL A 114 8.67 -1.12 -1.02
CA VAL A 114 8.15 0.23 -0.73
C VAL A 114 7.58 0.89 -1.98
N SER A 115 8.31 0.88 -3.10
CA SER A 115 7.83 1.47 -4.37
C SER A 115 6.62 0.74 -4.94
N GLY A 116 6.52 -0.58 -4.79
CA GLY A 116 5.35 -1.36 -5.21
C GLY A 116 4.10 -1.01 -4.41
N LEU A 117 4.23 -0.89 -3.08
CA LEU A 117 3.14 -0.49 -2.19
C LEU A 117 2.75 0.99 -2.41
N GLU A 118 3.73 1.88 -2.58
CA GLU A 118 3.47 3.29 -2.90
C GLU A 118 2.70 3.43 -4.22
N ARG A 119 3.12 2.70 -5.26
CA ARG A 119 2.42 2.68 -6.55
C ARG A 119 0.99 2.19 -6.39
N THR A 120 0.79 1.13 -5.61
CA THR A 120 -0.55 0.62 -5.28
C THR A 120 -1.41 1.69 -4.62
N VAL A 121 -0.87 2.43 -3.64
CA VAL A 121 -1.54 3.57 -2.99
C VAL A 121 -1.91 4.66 -4.00
N ARG A 122 -1.00 5.00 -4.92
CA ARG A 122 -1.26 6.02 -5.96
C ARG A 122 -2.36 5.58 -6.93
N ILE A 123 -2.34 4.33 -7.37
CA ILE A 123 -3.41 3.77 -8.23
C ILE A 123 -4.75 3.79 -7.47
N LEU A 124 -4.78 3.35 -6.21
CA LEU A 124 -6.01 3.35 -5.42
C LEU A 124 -6.58 4.77 -5.21
N LYS A 125 -5.73 5.80 -5.06
CA LYS A 125 -6.18 7.21 -5.04
C LYS A 125 -6.88 7.58 -6.35
N LEU A 126 -6.27 7.25 -7.50
CA LEU A 126 -6.89 7.45 -8.80
C LEU A 126 -8.23 6.72 -8.92
N LEU A 127 -8.32 5.48 -8.44
CA LEU A 127 -9.57 4.69 -8.45
C LEU A 127 -10.67 5.31 -7.58
N VAL A 128 -10.31 5.92 -6.44
CA VAL A 128 -11.27 6.65 -5.58
C VAL A 128 -11.83 7.86 -6.33
N ASP A 129 -10.98 8.62 -7.01
CA ASP A 129 -11.37 9.82 -7.75
C ASP A 129 -12.13 9.47 -9.04
N GLN A 130 -11.78 8.37 -9.71
CA GLN A 130 -12.40 7.90 -10.95
C GLN A 130 -13.91 7.68 -10.83
N ILE A 131 -14.44 7.42 -9.63
CA ILE A 131 -15.89 7.28 -9.38
C ILE A 131 -16.66 8.53 -9.81
N ILE A 132 -16.09 9.73 -9.68
CA ILE A 132 -16.78 10.98 -10.00
C ILE A 132 -17.10 11.11 -11.51
N ILE A 133 -16.33 10.41 -12.36
CA ILE A 133 -16.59 10.38 -13.81
C ILE A 133 -17.89 9.63 -14.08
N LEU A 134 -18.14 8.51 -13.39
CA LEU A 134 -19.39 7.77 -13.55
C LEU A 134 -20.59 8.50 -12.92
N ASP A 135 -20.34 9.41 -11.99
CA ASP A 135 -21.37 10.24 -11.35
C ASP A 135 -21.92 11.36 -12.27
N THR A 136 -21.35 11.55 -13.46
CA THR A 136 -21.89 12.44 -14.48
C THR A 136 -23.10 11.84 -15.21
N MET A 137 -23.22 10.51 -15.22
CA MET A 137 -24.39 9.80 -15.76
C MET A 137 -25.62 10.07 -14.90
N SER A 138 -26.78 10.32 -15.52
CA SER A 138 -28.01 10.52 -14.76
C SER A 138 -28.64 9.18 -14.34
N PRO A 139 -29.35 9.11 -13.20
CA PRO A 139 -30.08 7.91 -12.84
C PRO A 139 -31.16 7.50 -13.85
N LEU A 140 -31.68 8.46 -14.64
CA LEU A 140 -32.67 8.19 -15.68
C LEU A 140 -32.02 7.43 -16.84
N ASP A 141 -30.90 7.94 -17.36
CA ASP A 141 -30.14 7.31 -18.45
C ASP A 141 -29.65 5.91 -18.02
N PHE A 142 -29.22 5.76 -16.76
CA PHE A 142 -28.85 4.46 -16.23
C PHE A 142 -30.00 3.44 -16.26
N VAL A 143 -31.23 3.86 -15.94
CA VAL A 143 -32.39 2.95 -15.95
C VAL A 143 -32.69 2.42 -17.36
N ASP A 144 -32.46 3.22 -18.40
CA ASP A 144 -32.78 2.86 -19.79
C ASP A 144 -31.97 1.65 -20.29
N PHE A 145 -30.70 1.53 -19.89
CA PHE A 145 -29.86 0.38 -20.25
C PHE A 145 -29.70 -0.67 -19.15
N ARG A 146 -30.06 -0.38 -17.89
CA ARG A 146 -29.91 -1.33 -16.76
C ARG A 146 -30.55 -2.69 -17.02
N LYS A 147 -31.65 -2.74 -17.77
CA LYS A 147 -32.36 -4.00 -18.11
C LYS A 147 -31.47 -5.00 -18.87
N TYR A 148 -30.50 -4.51 -19.65
CA TYR A 148 -29.56 -5.35 -20.41
C TYR A 148 -28.43 -5.93 -19.54
N LEU A 149 -28.23 -5.41 -18.33
CA LEU A 149 -27.16 -5.85 -17.43
C LEU A 149 -27.53 -7.07 -16.58
N THR A 150 -28.80 -7.46 -16.48
CA THR A 150 -29.18 -8.57 -15.57
C THR A 150 -28.83 -9.92 -16.20
N PRO A 151 -28.16 -10.86 -15.50
CA PRO A 151 -27.83 -10.88 -14.07
C PRO A 151 -26.43 -10.38 -13.71
N ALA A 152 -25.69 -9.80 -14.66
CA ALA A 152 -24.33 -9.32 -14.46
C ALA A 152 -24.22 -8.29 -13.31
N SER A 153 -23.16 -8.41 -12.53
CA SER A 153 -22.92 -7.56 -11.36
C SER A 153 -21.44 -7.50 -10.98
N GLY A 154 -21.01 -6.41 -10.33
CA GLY A 154 -19.68 -6.29 -9.75
C GLY A 154 -19.33 -7.38 -8.71
N PHE A 155 -20.31 -8.16 -8.24
CA PHE A 155 -20.03 -9.39 -7.48
C PHE A 155 -19.16 -10.40 -8.25
N GLN A 156 -19.24 -10.37 -9.59
CA GLN A 156 -18.52 -11.24 -10.51
C GLN A 156 -17.18 -10.65 -10.96
N SER A 157 -16.73 -9.52 -10.39
CA SER A 157 -15.36 -9.05 -10.64
C SER A 157 -14.37 -10.00 -9.97
N LEU A 158 -13.77 -10.89 -10.78
CA LEU A 158 -12.78 -11.86 -10.34
C LEU A 158 -11.57 -11.16 -9.71
N GLN A 159 -11.04 -10.13 -10.39
CA GLN A 159 -9.85 -9.43 -9.94
C GLN A 159 -10.07 -8.72 -8.61
N PHE A 160 -11.25 -8.13 -8.38
CA PHE A 160 -11.57 -7.53 -7.09
C PHE A 160 -11.53 -8.56 -5.94
N ARG A 161 -12.03 -9.78 -6.18
CA ARG A 161 -11.97 -10.87 -5.19
C ARG A 161 -10.57 -11.43 -4.99
N LEU A 162 -9.80 -11.61 -6.07
CA LEU A 162 -8.40 -12.01 -6.01
C LEU A 162 -7.58 -11.00 -5.20
N LEU A 163 -7.83 -9.71 -5.39
CA LEU A 163 -7.15 -8.65 -4.67
C LEU A 163 -7.49 -8.66 -3.17
N GLU A 164 -8.76 -8.79 -2.80
CA GLU A 164 -9.15 -8.94 -1.39
C GLU A 164 -8.48 -10.18 -0.74
N ASN A 165 -8.45 -11.32 -1.44
CA ASN A 165 -7.83 -12.55 -0.93
C ASN A 165 -6.30 -12.40 -0.78
N LYS A 166 -5.63 -11.90 -1.82
CA LYS A 166 -4.18 -11.68 -1.84
C LYS A 166 -3.73 -10.67 -0.77
N LEU A 167 -4.54 -9.67 -0.44
CA LEU A 167 -4.27 -8.76 0.68
C LEU A 167 -4.42 -9.51 2.02
N GLY A 168 -5.53 -10.24 2.21
CA GLY A 168 -5.74 -11.07 3.40
C GLY A 168 -7.17 -11.02 3.99
N VAL A 169 -8.18 -10.65 3.21
CA VAL A 169 -9.58 -10.67 3.67
C VAL A 169 -10.05 -12.11 3.83
N ARG A 170 -10.13 -12.59 5.08
CA ARG A 170 -10.55 -13.96 5.38
C ARG A 170 -12.02 -14.22 5.01
N PRO A 171 -12.37 -15.40 4.47
CA PRO A 171 -13.76 -15.76 4.15
C PRO A 171 -14.73 -15.60 5.33
N THR A 172 -14.28 -15.92 6.55
CA THR A 172 -15.09 -15.82 7.78
C THR A 172 -15.44 -14.38 8.18
N ARG A 173 -14.67 -13.38 7.72
CA ARG A 173 -14.93 -11.95 7.99
C ARG A 173 -15.84 -11.33 6.94
N ARG A 174 -16.02 -11.98 5.77
CA ARG A 174 -16.88 -11.49 4.71
C ARG A 174 -18.33 -11.48 5.16
N ILE A 175 -19.04 -10.43 4.78
CA ILE A 175 -20.47 -10.33 5.02
C ILE A 175 -21.18 -11.24 4.03
N LYS A 176 -21.89 -12.23 4.56
CA LYS A 176 -22.65 -13.19 3.76
C LYS A 176 -23.85 -12.47 3.13
N TYR A 177 -24.02 -12.68 1.84
CA TYR A 177 -25.24 -12.32 1.10
C TYR A 177 -25.99 -13.62 0.77
N ASN A 178 -27.31 -13.67 1.01
CA ASN A 178 -28.14 -14.88 0.87
C ASN A 178 -27.58 -16.15 1.54
N ALA A 179 -26.79 -15.99 2.61
CA ALA A 179 -26.08 -17.10 3.27
C ALA A 179 -25.16 -17.94 2.35
N THR A 180 -24.88 -17.51 1.12
CA THR A 180 -24.02 -18.22 0.17
C THR A 180 -22.58 -17.71 0.22
N HIS A 181 -21.64 -18.55 -0.22
CA HIS A 181 -20.23 -18.19 -0.32
C HIS A 181 -20.02 -17.23 -1.50
N TYR A 182 -19.11 -16.27 -1.36
CA TYR A 182 -18.84 -15.29 -2.43
C TYR A 182 -18.31 -15.92 -3.73
N LYS A 183 -17.84 -17.18 -3.67
CA LYS A 183 -17.36 -17.96 -4.83
C LYS A 183 -18.50 -18.45 -5.73
N ASN A 184 -19.73 -18.56 -5.21
CA ASN A 184 -20.86 -19.14 -5.94
C ASN A 184 -21.37 -18.29 -7.12
N VAL A 185 -20.86 -17.06 -7.27
CA VAL A 185 -21.20 -16.17 -8.40
C VAL A 185 -20.33 -16.43 -9.64
N PHE A 186 -19.25 -17.20 -9.49
CA PHE A 186 -18.35 -17.60 -10.57
C PHE A 186 -18.75 -18.99 -11.04
N LEU A 187 -19.03 -19.13 -12.34
CA LEU A 187 -19.56 -20.36 -12.92
C LEU A 187 -18.49 -21.16 -13.66
N GLU A 188 -17.42 -20.51 -14.09
CA GLU A 188 -16.32 -21.16 -14.78
C GLU A 188 -15.34 -21.81 -13.80
N THR A 189 -14.90 -23.02 -14.12
CA THR A 189 -13.93 -23.77 -13.31
C THR A 189 -12.64 -22.99 -13.10
N ARG A 190 -12.13 -22.35 -14.16
CA ARG A 190 -10.88 -21.56 -14.12
C ARG A 190 -10.95 -20.40 -13.13
N GLU A 191 -12.08 -19.69 -13.04
CA GLU A 191 -12.26 -18.59 -12.10
C GLU A 191 -12.31 -19.09 -10.67
N THR A 192 -13.03 -20.19 -10.45
CA THR A 192 -13.14 -20.83 -9.14
C THR A 192 -11.78 -21.34 -8.65
N ASP A 193 -11.00 -21.97 -9.53
CA ASP A 193 -9.65 -22.45 -9.23
C ASP A 193 -8.71 -21.30 -8.84
N ALA A 194 -8.76 -20.19 -9.59
CA ALA A 194 -7.97 -19.00 -9.26
C ALA A 194 -8.34 -18.42 -7.89
N LEU A 195 -9.62 -18.44 -7.51
CA LEU A 195 -10.08 -18.00 -6.19
C LEU A 195 -9.62 -18.94 -5.09
N ILE A 196 -9.72 -20.26 -5.28
CA ILE A 196 -9.22 -21.25 -4.32
C ILE A 196 -7.71 -21.07 -4.13
N GLN A 197 -6.94 -20.99 -5.22
CA GLN A 197 -5.51 -20.75 -5.17
C GLN A 197 -5.18 -19.46 -4.40
N SER A 198 -5.93 -18.37 -4.63
CA SER A 198 -5.70 -17.11 -3.93
C SER A 198 -6.01 -17.15 -2.42
N GLU A 199 -6.84 -18.10 -1.97
CA GLU A 199 -7.14 -18.34 -0.55
C GLU A 199 -6.08 -19.23 0.12
N GLU A 200 -5.48 -20.16 -0.64
CA GLU A 200 -4.48 -21.11 -0.14
C GLU A 200 -3.07 -20.52 -0.10
N GLU A 201 -2.72 -19.69 -1.08
CA GLU A 201 -1.41 -19.03 -1.09
C GLU A 201 -1.26 -18.02 0.08
N PRO A 202 -0.04 -17.81 0.59
CA PRO A 202 0.19 -16.82 1.65
C PRO A 202 -0.27 -15.42 1.22
N SER A 203 -1.22 -14.87 1.98
CA SER A 203 -1.68 -13.49 1.80
C SER A 203 -0.59 -12.49 2.20
N LEU A 204 -0.71 -11.24 1.75
CA LEU A 204 0.19 -10.15 2.15
C LEU A 204 0.17 -9.96 3.67
N LEU A 205 -1.00 -10.05 4.33
CA LEU A 205 -1.12 -10.02 5.79
C LEU A 205 -0.25 -11.09 6.45
N THR A 206 -0.34 -12.34 5.98
CA THR A 206 0.45 -13.47 6.52
C THR A 206 1.95 -13.22 6.36
N LEU A 207 2.36 -12.75 5.18
CA LEU A 207 3.77 -12.48 4.87
C LEU A 207 4.34 -11.31 5.67
N ILE A 208 3.56 -10.24 5.84
CA ILE A 208 3.91 -9.10 6.69
C ILE A 208 3.99 -9.52 8.15
N GLN A 209 3.04 -10.33 8.64
CA GLN A 209 3.10 -10.88 9.99
C GLN A 209 4.40 -11.65 10.21
N ASN A 210 4.72 -12.61 9.33
CA ASN A 210 5.94 -13.40 9.44
C ASN A 210 7.19 -12.51 9.42
N TRP A 211 7.21 -11.49 8.56
CA TRP A 211 8.32 -10.52 8.48
C TRP A 211 8.46 -9.70 9.77
N LEU A 212 7.35 -9.23 10.35
CA LEU A 212 7.33 -8.48 11.60
C LEU A 212 7.82 -9.29 12.80
N GLU A 213 7.50 -10.59 12.86
CA GLU A 213 7.99 -11.50 13.91
C GLU A 213 9.52 -11.64 13.91
N ARG A 214 10.18 -11.30 12.79
CA ARG A 214 11.64 -11.32 12.62
C ARG A 214 12.28 -9.94 12.81
N THR A 215 11.54 -8.94 13.27
CA THR A 215 12.06 -7.58 13.49
C THR A 215 13.29 -7.62 14.43
N PRO A 216 14.43 -7.04 14.03
CA PRO A 216 15.64 -7.07 14.84
C PRO A 216 15.43 -6.37 16.19
N GLY A 217 15.86 -7.03 17.27
CA GLY A 217 15.78 -6.55 18.65
C GLY A 217 14.51 -6.95 19.42
N LEU A 218 13.63 -7.76 18.84
CA LEU A 218 12.53 -8.37 19.59
C LEU A 218 13.00 -9.47 20.55
N LYS A 219 13.85 -10.36 20.06
CA LYS A 219 14.36 -11.51 20.80
C LYS A 219 15.64 -11.15 21.56
N LEU A 220 15.89 -11.89 22.63
CA LEU A 220 17.15 -11.83 23.37
C LEU A 220 18.31 -12.25 22.46
N ALA A 221 19.41 -11.50 22.52
CA ALA A 221 20.60 -11.75 21.72
C ALA A 221 21.80 -11.98 22.62
N GLU A 222 22.41 -13.16 22.54
CA GLU A 222 23.70 -13.45 23.19
C GLU A 222 24.83 -13.19 22.20
N VAL A 223 25.73 -12.28 22.52
CA VAL A 223 26.94 -12.04 21.71
C VAL A 223 28.12 -11.75 22.61
N GLU A 224 29.23 -12.42 22.31
CA GLU A 224 30.51 -12.27 23.03
C GLU A 224 30.39 -12.53 24.54
N GLY A 225 29.41 -13.34 24.96
CA GLY A 225 29.15 -13.67 26.37
C GLY A 225 28.21 -12.69 27.09
N ASP A 226 27.83 -11.58 26.45
CA ASP A 226 26.87 -10.62 26.99
C ASP A 226 25.45 -10.88 26.46
N THR A 227 24.50 -10.96 27.39
CA THR A 227 23.07 -11.13 27.08
C THR A 227 22.41 -9.78 26.90
N GLU A 228 22.02 -9.45 25.67
CA GLU A 228 21.21 -8.27 25.38
C GLU A 228 19.72 -8.61 25.45
N GLU A 229 19.03 -8.01 26.43
CA GLU A 229 17.58 -8.13 26.60
C GLU A 229 16.82 -7.50 25.42
N GLY A 230 15.81 -8.22 24.92
CA GLY A 230 14.95 -7.77 23.84
C GLY A 230 14.07 -6.55 24.18
N PHE A 231 13.42 -6.01 23.16
CA PHE A 231 12.57 -4.83 23.26
C PHE A 231 11.39 -4.99 24.24
N TRP A 232 10.73 -6.15 24.22
CA TRP A 232 9.43 -6.32 24.89
C TRP A 232 9.49 -6.20 26.43
N PRO A 233 10.41 -6.85 27.15
CA PRO A 233 10.54 -6.64 28.60
C PRO A 233 10.87 -5.18 28.98
N LYS A 234 11.66 -4.48 28.16
CA LYS A 234 11.96 -3.05 28.38
C LYS A 234 10.72 -2.20 28.21
N TYR A 235 9.93 -2.49 27.18
CA TYR A 235 8.65 -1.83 26.94
C TYR A 235 7.64 -2.09 28.07
N GLU A 236 7.53 -3.32 28.57
CA GLU A 236 6.69 -3.64 29.74
C GLU A 236 7.05 -2.81 30.96
N ARG A 237 8.35 -2.66 31.26
CA ARG A 237 8.80 -1.80 32.37
C ARG A 237 8.51 -0.33 32.11
N ALA A 238 8.66 0.14 30.88
CA ALA A 238 8.32 1.50 30.49
C ALA A 238 6.83 1.79 30.67
N VAL A 239 5.95 0.89 30.24
CA VAL A 239 4.49 1.01 30.42
C VAL A 239 4.13 0.99 31.91
N LYS A 240 4.76 0.11 32.71
CA LYS A 240 4.54 0.10 34.16
C LYS A 240 4.92 1.42 34.82
N ARG A 241 6.06 2.01 34.43
CA ARG A 241 6.47 3.35 34.92
C ARG A 241 5.47 4.42 34.50
N TYR A 242 5.11 4.45 33.22
CA TYR A 242 4.12 5.40 32.70
C TYR A 242 2.78 5.32 33.44
N LEU A 243 2.24 4.11 33.64
CA LEU A 243 1.00 3.90 34.39
C LEU A 243 1.13 4.30 35.86
N GLN A 244 2.29 4.06 36.47
CA GLN A 244 2.56 4.48 37.84
C GLN A 244 2.55 6.01 37.97
N ASP A 245 3.27 6.71 37.08
CA ASP A 245 3.35 8.17 37.08
C ASP A 245 1.96 8.79 36.82
N MET A 246 1.17 8.23 35.89
CA MET A 246 -0.24 8.62 35.67
C MET A 246 -1.10 8.47 36.94
N TYR A 247 -0.90 7.40 37.71
CA TYR A 247 -1.67 7.16 38.93
C TYR A 247 -1.28 8.11 40.06
N GLU A 248 0.02 8.41 40.20
CA GLU A 248 0.53 9.37 41.18
C GLU A 248 0.04 10.79 40.86
N GLU A 249 0.04 11.19 39.59
CA GLU A 249 -0.53 12.46 39.14
C GLU A 249 -2.04 12.53 39.43
N ALA A 250 -2.79 11.47 39.13
CA ALA A 250 -4.24 11.39 39.36
C ALA A 250 -4.62 11.44 40.85
N THR A 251 -3.73 10.98 41.74
CA THR A 251 -3.94 10.96 43.19
C THR A 251 -3.33 12.16 43.92
N SER A 252 -2.70 13.07 43.18
CA SER A 252 -2.10 14.29 43.73
C SER A 252 -3.15 15.21 44.40
N ALA A 253 -2.73 15.87 45.49
CA ALA A 253 -3.64 16.57 46.40
C ALA A 253 -4.20 17.90 45.85
N ASP A 254 -3.63 18.44 44.76
CA ASP A 254 -3.88 19.81 44.27
C ASP A 254 -5.07 19.96 43.32
N THR A 255 -5.92 18.94 43.17
CA THR A 255 -7.04 18.94 42.22
C THR A 255 -8.40 18.71 42.88
N THR A 256 -9.45 19.24 42.25
CA THR A 256 -10.84 19.04 42.71
C THR A 256 -11.24 17.56 42.66
N GLN A 257 -12.17 17.13 43.52
CA GLN A 257 -12.62 15.73 43.59
C GLN A 257 -13.07 15.18 42.22
N ALA A 258 -13.83 15.96 41.45
CA ALA A 258 -14.31 15.54 40.12
C ALA A 258 -13.17 15.30 39.12
N VAL A 259 -12.11 16.13 39.19
CA VAL A 259 -10.92 15.97 38.34
C VAL A 259 -10.14 14.72 38.73
N ARG A 260 -10.00 14.44 40.03
CA ARG A 260 -9.36 13.20 40.51
C ARG A 260 -10.12 11.95 40.06
N ASP A 261 -11.44 11.94 40.24
CA ASP A 261 -12.28 10.80 39.86
C ASP A 261 -12.18 10.52 38.35
N GLN A 262 -12.16 11.57 37.52
CA GLN A 262 -11.96 11.45 36.08
C GLN A 262 -10.56 10.90 35.72
N ALA A 263 -9.51 11.44 36.32
CA ALA A 263 -8.13 11.02 36.06
C ALA A 263 -7.88 9.55 36.48
N ILE A 264 -8.44 9.13 37.62
CA ILE A 264 -8.39 7.74 38.08
C ILE A 264 -9.14 6.81 37.10
N ALA A 265 -10.32 7.21 36.62
CA ALA A 265 -11.06 6.44 35.62
C ALA A 265 -10.29 6.29 34.30
N GLU A 266 -9.62 7.36 33.85
CA GLU A 266 -8.75 7.33 32.67
C GLU A 266 -7.53 6.42 32.85
N TYR A 267 -6.90 6.44 34.03
CA TYR A 267 -5.84 5.50 34.39
C TYR A 267 -6.30 4.05 34.27
N TYR A 268 -7.43 3.67 34.89
CA TYR A 268 -7.92 2.29 34.85
C TYR A 268 -8.26 1.86 33.41
N LYS A 269 -8.92 2.72 32.63
CA LYS A 269 -9.21 2.45 31.21
C LYS A 269 -7.93 2.24 30.40
N THR A 270 -6.92 3.06 30.64
CA THR A 270 -5.62 2.97 29.96
C THR A 270 -4.88 1.69 30.36
N LYS A 271 -4.85 1.36 31.65
CA LYS A 271 -4.28 0.13 32.19
C LYS A 271 -4.93 -1.11 31.59
N ASP A 272 -6.26 -1.17 31.56
CA ASP A 272 -7.02 -2.29 30.99
C ASP A 272 -6.73 -2.43 29.49
N SER A 273 -6.62 -1.30 28.78
CA SER A 273 -6.22 -1.30 27.36
C SER A 273 -4.83 -1.90 27.15
N PHE A 274 -3.83 -1.50 27.94
CA PHE A 274 -2.48 -2.09 27.87
C PHE A 274 -2.47 -3.57 28.26
N ALA A 275 -3.29 -4.00 29.22
CA ALA A 275 -3.40 -5.41 29.58
C ALA A 275 -3.80 -6.30 28.39
N THR A 276 -4.52 -5.76 27.39
CA THR A 276 -4.88 -6.50 26.16
C THR A 276 -3.70 -6.81 25.24
N ILE A 277 -2.56 -6.11 25.39
CA ILE A 277 -1.35 -6.33 24.58
C ILE A 277 -0.19 -6.87 25.40
N LEU A 278 -0.07 -6.51 26.68
CA LEU A 278 0.98 -7.02 27.57
C LEU A 278 0.77 -8.50 27.88
N GLU A 279 -0.47 -8.91 28.15
CA GLU A 279 -0.79 -10.30 28.44
C GLU A 279 -1.10 -11.09 27.17
N LYS A 280 -0.25 -12.07 26.84
CA LYS A 280 -0.42 -12.90 25.64
C LYS A 280 -1.80 -13.56 25.59
N LYS A 281 -2.32 -14.04 26.72
CA LYS A 281 -3.65 -14.67 26.80
C LYS A 281 -4.77 -13.73 26.35
N ASN A 282 -4.73 -12.47 26.78
CA ASN A 282 -5.74 -11.48 26.39
C ASN A 282 -5.60 -11.13 24.90
N HIS A 283 -4.37 -11.03 24.40
CA HIS A 283 -4.11 -10.83 22.99
C HIS A 283 -4.68 -11.98 22.13
N ASP A 284 -4.39 -13.23 22.51
CA ASP A 284 -4.88 -14.42 21.81
C ASP A 284 -6.43 -14.46 21.80
N GLN A 285 -7.08 -14.04 22.89
CA GLN A 285 -8.54 -13.92 22.95
C GLN A 285 -9.09 -12.89 21.94
N GLN A 286 -8.39 -11.76 21.71
CA GLN A 286 -8.80 -10.78 20.70
C GLN A 286 -8.66 -11.34 19.27
N ILE A 287 -7.66 -12.19 19.02
CA ILE A 287 -7.53 -12.90 17.74
C ILE A 287 -8.71 -13.85 17.53
N LEU A 288 -9.07 -14.64 18.56
CA LEU A 288 -10.20 -15.57 18.49
C LEU A 288 -11.54 -14.84 18.25
N ASN A 289 -11.70 -13.66 18.86
CA ASN A 289 -12.89 -12.82 18.67
C ASN A 289 -12.90 -12.09 17.32
N GLY A 290 -11.81 -12.14 16.54
CA GLY A 290 -11.67 -11.48 15.24
C GLY A 290 -11.52 -9.95 15.31
N THR A 291 -11.23 -9.42 16.50
CA THR A 291 -10.94 -8.00 16.76
C THR A 291 -9.46 -7.66 16.58
N ARG A 292 -8.61 -8.69 16.48
CA ARG A 292 -7.18 -8.61 16.16
C ARG A 292 -6.81 -9.68 15.12
N LEU A 293 -5.79 -9.42 14.30
CA LEU A 293 -5.41 -10.27 13.16
C LEU A 293 -3.94 -10.70 13.20
N LEU A 294 -3.05 -9.80 13.63
CA LEU A 294 -1.62 -10.03 13.78
C LEU A 294 -1.34 -10.84 15.05
N SER A 295 -0.37 -11.75 14.95
CA SER A 295 0.21 -12.47 16.08
C SER A 295 0.81 -11.52 17.12
N HIS A 296 1.01 -12.03 18.34
CA HIS A 296 1.57 -11.24 19.43
C HIS A 296 2.96 -10.72 19.08
N ASP A 297 3.82 -11.56 18.49
CA ASP A 297 5.18 -11.17 18.12
C ASP A 297 5.21 -10.19 16.93
N ALA A 298 4.30 -10.33 15.96
CA ALA A 298 4.17 -9.34 14.89
C ALA A 298 3.74 -7.97 15.42
N MET A 299 2.82 -7.93 16.40
CA MET A 299 2.46 -6.68 17.07
C MET A 299 3.64 -6.03 17.80
N LYS A 300 4.48 -6.83 18.47
CA LYS A 300 5.72 -6.32 19.10
C LYS A 300 6.66 -5.72 18.06
N GLY A 301 6.84 -6.41 16.93
CA GLY A 301 7.64 -5.93 15.79
C GLY A 301 7.14 -4.61 15.24
N ALA A 302 5.82 -4.50 15.03
CA ALA A 302 5.22 -3.27 14.54
C ALA A 302 5.37 -2.10 15.52
N LEU A 303 5.16 -2.33 16.83
CA LEU A 303 5.41 -1.32 17.87
C LEU A 303 6.88 -0.88 17.90
N MET A 304 7.81 -1.83 17.78
CA MET A 304 9.24 -1.53 17.74
C MET A 304 9.59 -0.63 16.54
N ILE A 305 9.10 -0.96 15.34
CA ILE A 305 9.28 -0.12 14.14
C ILE A 305 8.68 1.26 14.35
N TYR A 306 7.50 1.37 14.98
CA TYR A 306 6.86 2.65 15.26
C TYR A 306 7.66 3.55 16.20
N PHE A 307 8.16 3.00 17.31
CA PHE A 307 8.91 3.78 18.30
C PHE A 307 10.28 4.22 17.79
N TYR A 308 10.93 3.39 16.97
CA TYR A 308 12.28 3.64 16.48
C TYR A 308 12.32 3.93 14.97
N ARG A 309 11.22 4.43 14.40
CA ARG A 309 11.09 4.75 12.96
C ARG A 309 12.16 5.70 12.42
N ASP A 310 12.73 6.53 13.30
CA ASP A 310 13.77 7.51 12.98
C ASP A 310 15.16 6.85 12.82
N MET A 311 15.30 5.56 13.15
CA MET A 311 16.52 4.80 12.88
C MET A 311 16.61 4.45 11.38
N PRO A 312 17.78 4.57 10.74
CA PRO A 312 17.93 4.34 9.29
C PRO A 312 17.33 3.03 8.80
N ARG A 313 17.60 1.92 9.49
CA ARG A 313 17.12 0.59 9.12
C ARG A 313 15.61 0.40 9.29
N PHE A 314 14.95 1.21 10.12
CA PHE A 314 13.49 1.18 10.32
C PHE A 314 12.72 2.23 9.51
N SER A 315 13.40 3.15 8.83
CA SER A 315 12.77 4.14 7.96
C SER A 315 11.89 3.49 6.87
N GLN A 316 12.44 2.54 6.11
CA GLN A 316 11.71 1.82 5.05
C GLN A 316 10.62 0.88 5.62
N PRO A 317 10.90 0.07 6.66
CA PRO A 317 9.86 -0.68 7.37
C PRO A 317 8.67 0.18 7.83
N TYR A 318 8.91 1.37 8.37
CA TYR A 318 7.84 2.28 8.78
C TYR A 318 7.00 2.77 7.59
N GLN A 319 7.64 3.07 6.44
CA GLN A 319 6.93 3.41 5.21
C GLN A 319 6.05 2.25 4.71
N ILE A 320 6.53 1.01 4.78
CA ILE A 320 5.71 -0.18 4.47
C ILE A 320 4.45 -0.20 5.33
N LEU A 321 4.60 -0.11 6.66
CA LEU A 321 3.44 -0.11 7.58
C LEU A 321 2.46 1.03 7.27
N THR A 322 2.98 2.20 6.91
CA THR A 322 2.17 3.36 6.50
C THR A 322 1.38 3.07 5.23
N TYR A 323 2.02 2.55 4.18
CA TYR A 323 1.34 2.23 2.93
C TYR A 323 0.31 1.11 3.07
N LEU A 324 0.52 0.13 3.95
CA LEU A 324 -0.47 -0.89 4.24
C LEU A 324 -1.76 -0.30 4.85
N MET A 325 -1.63 0.67 5.77
CA MET A 325 -2.78 1.42 6.29
C MET A 325 -3.43 2.32 5.22
N ASP A 326 -2.63 2.94 4.35
CA ASP A 326 -3.15 3.75 3.26
C ASP A 326 -3.97 2.91 2.27
N ILE A 327 -3.51 1.70 1.95
CA ILE A 327 -4.23 0.74 1.09
C ILE A 327 -5.61 0.41 1.71
N ASP A 328 -5.67 0.02 2.98
CA ASP A 328 -6.93 -0.28 3.67
C ASP A 328 -7.87 0.93 3.71
N SER A 329 -7.31 2.12 3.97
CA SER A 329 -8.07 3.38 4.01
C SER A 329 -8.66 3.71 2.65
N LEU A 330 -7.89 3.55 1.58
CA LEU A 330 -8.31 3.83 0.21
C LEU A 330 -9.33 2.81 -0.30
N PHE A 331 -9.19 1.52 0.03
CA PHE A 331 -10.24 0.53 -0.25
C PHE A 331 -11.55 0.88 0.43
N THR A 332 -11.49 1.29 1.70
CA THR A 332 -12.68 1.70 2.46
C THR A 332 -13.33 2.93 1.83
N LYS A 333 -12.52 3.93 1.44
CA LYS A 333 -12.98 5.13 0.71
C LYS A 333 -13.61 4.78 -0.64
N TRP A 334 -12.99 3.91 -1.42
CA TRP A 334 -13.53 3.44 -2.70
C TRP A 334 -14.88 2.76 -2.51
N ARG A 335 -15.01 1.84 -1.53
CA ARG A 335 -16.29 1.19 -1.20
C ARG A 335 -17.35 2.20 -0.79
N TYR A 336 -16.98 3.19 0.03
CA TYR A 336 -17.89 4.23 0.46
C TYR A 336 -18.38 5.09 -0.72
N ASN A 337 -17.47 5.59 -1.55
CA ASN A 337 -17.83 6.35 -2.74
C ASN A 337 -18.73 5.54 -3.69
N HIS A 338 -18.43 4.25 -3.85
CA HIS A 338 -19.26 3.33 -4.63
C HIS A 338 -20.67 3.16 -4.00
N VAL A 339 -20.77 3.07 -2.67
CA VAL A 339 -22.06 3.05 -1.95
C VAL A 339 -22.90 4.30 -2.25
N ILE A 340 -22.28 5.48 -2.20
CA ILE A 340 -22.98 6.75 -2.47
C ILE A 340 -23.46 6.82 -3.92
N LEU A 341 -22.59 6.47 -4.89
CA LEU A 341 -22.97 6.38 -6.30
C LEU A 341 -24.15 5.42 -6.50
N VAL A 342 -24.08 4.21 -5.93
CA VAL A 342 -25.15 3.22 -6.07
C VAL A 342 -26.45 3.72 -5.43
N GLN A 343 -26.38 4.42 -4.30
CA GLN A 343 -27.56 5.02 -3.68
C GLN A 343 -28.20 6.08 -4.59
N ARG A 344 -27.41 6.91 -5.28
CA ARG A 344 -27.91 7.87 -6.27
C ARG A 344 -28.54 7.18 -7.47
N MET A 345 -27.92 6.10 -7.98
CA MET A 345 -28.38 5.38 -9.18
C MET A 345 -29.59 4.47 -8.93
N LEU A 346 -29.68 3.83 -7.76
CA LEU A 346 -30.68 2.79 -7.46
C LEU A 346 -31.64 3.16 -6.32
N GLY A 347 -31.31 4.15 -5.48
CA GLY A 347 -32.01 4.38 -4.22
C GLY A 347 -32.02 3.12 -3.36
N SER A 348 -33.21 2.67 -2.97
CA SER A 348 -33.42 1.44 -2.18
C SER A 348 -33.73 0.21 -3.04
N LYS A 349 -33.62 0.29 -4.37
CA LYS A 349 -33.90 -0.85 -5.26
C LYS A 349 -32.87 -1.96 -5.07
N GLN A 350 -33.32 -3.20 -5.25
CA GLN A 350 -32.45 -4.39 -5.26
C GLN A 350 -31.46 -4.32 -6.43
N GLY A 351 -30.23 -4.78 -6.21
CA GLY A 351 -29.20 -4.82 -7.24
C GLY A 351 -29.45 -5.91 -8.29
N THR A 352 -28.87 -5.78 -9.49
CA THR A 352 -28.98 -6.77 -10.58
C THR A 352 -28.42 -8.15 -10.19
N GLY A 353 -27.38 -8.17 -9.34
CA GLY A 353 -26.81 -9.40 -8.76
C GLY A 353 -27.59 -9.98 -7.58
N GLY A 354 -28.84 -9.55 -7.36
CA GLY A 354 -29.73 -10.04 -6.31
C GLY A 354 -29.55 -9.41 -4.94
N SER A 355 -28.42 -8.78 -4.61
CA SER A 355 -28.25 -8.18 -3.28
C SER A 355 -29.31 -7.12 -2.95
N SER A 356 -29.49 -6.82 -1.65
CA SER A 356 -30.28 -5.66 -1.20
C SER A 356 -29.73 -4.30 -1.70
N GLY A 357 -28.71 -4.33 -2.57
CA GLY A 357 -28.16 -3.20 -3.28
C GLY A 357 -27.35 -2.35 -2.31
N TYR A 358 -27.83 -1.13 -2.11
CA TYR A 358 -27.23 -0.14 -1.22
C TYR A 358 -26.95 -0.68 0.20
N MET A 359 -27.89 -1.40 0.82
CA MET A 359 -27.74 -1.85 2.21
C MET A 359 -26.62 -2.89 2.37
N TYR A 360 -26.49 -3.83 1.43
CA TYR A 360 -25.37 -4.76 1.41
C TYR A 360 -24.05 -4.01 1.25
N LEU A 361 -23.94 -3.13 0.24
CA LEU A 361 -22.69 -2.40 -0.01
C LEU A 361 -22.29 -1.55 1.19
N ARG A 362 -23.23 -0.87 1.83
CA ARG A 362 -23.00 -0.10 3.06
C ARG A 362 -22.41 -0.95 4.18
N SER A 363 -22.88 -2.19 4.34
CA SER A 363 -22.33 -3.11 5.34
C SER A 363 -20.86 -3.48 5.08
N THR A 364 -20.42 -3.47 3.81
CA THR A 364 -19.01 -3.73 3.44
C THR A 364 -18.06 -2.61 3.84
N VAL A 365 -18.59 -1.41 4.16
CA VAL A 365 -17.82 -0.30 4.74
C VAL A 365 -17.69 -0.55 6.25
N SER A 366 -16.87 -1.53 6.62
CA SER A 366 -16.63 -1.90 8.01
C SER A 366 -15.21 -2.45 8.22
N ASP A 367 -14.76 -2.43 9.46
CA ASP A 367 -13.44 -2.95 9.87
C ASP A 367 -13.27 -4.46 9.62
N LYS A 368 -14.35 -5.17 9.29
CA LYS A 368 -14.31 -6.57 8.84
C LYS A 368 -13.50 -6.75 7.54
N TYR A 369 -13.48 -5.72 6.69
CA TYR A 369 -12.72 -5.71 5.43
C TYR A 369 -11.35 -5.03 5.54
N LYS A 370 -11.02 -4.41 6.68
CA LYS A 370 -9.67 -3.90 6.95
C LYS A 370 -8.74 -5.04 7.29
N VAL A 371 -7.70 -5.22 6.48
CA VAL A 371 -6.74 -6.32 6.58
C VAL A 371 -5.66 -6.03 7.61
N PHE A 372 -5.22 -4.78 7.69
CA PHE A 372 -4.18 -4.28 8.58
C PHE A 372 -4.77 -3.43 9.72
N LEU A 373 -5.98 -3.79 10.17
CA LEU A 373 -6.71 -3.13 11.27
C LEU A 373 -5.82 -2.85 12.48
N ASP A 374 -4.96 -3.81 12.82
CA ASP A 374 -4.11 -3.73 13.99
C ASP A 374 -3.08 -2.60 13.91
N LEU A 375 -2.59 -2.26 12.71
CA LEU A 375 -1.64 -1.16 12.51
C LEU A 375 -2.27 0.19 12.87
N PHE A 376 -3.56 0.39 12.58
CA PHE A 376 -4.29 1.58 13.02
C PHE A 376 -4.40 1.62 14.55
N ASN A 377 -4.73 0.46 15.14
CA ASN A 377 -4.95 0.33 16.58
C ASN A 377 -3.66 0.41 17.39
N LEU A 378 -2.47 0.28 16.78
CA LEU A 378 -1.18 0.46 17.46
C LEU A 378 -1.08 1.78 18.22
N SER A 379 -1.71 2.84 17.69
CA SER A 379 -1.77 4.16 18.31
C SER A 379 -2.30 4.15 19.75
N THR A 380 -3.14 3.16 20.08
CA THR A 380 -3.71 2.94 21.43
C THR A 380 -2.64 2.60 22.46
N TRP A 381 -1.54 1.96 22.05
CA TRP A 381 -0.49 1.48 22.95
C TRP A 381 0.81 2.28 22.79
N LEU A 382 0.74 3.49 22.25
CA LEU A 382 1.88 4.39 22.27
C LEU A 382 2.01 5.00 23.66
N ILE A 383 3.25 5.18 24.10
CA ILE A 383 3.61 5.86 25.35
C ILE A 383 4.38 7.15 25.02
N PRO A 384 4.40 8.16 25.91
CA PRO A 384 5.14 9.39 25.66
C PRO A 384 6.63 9.12 25.43
N ARG A 385 7.29 9.99 24.65
CA ARG A 385 8.67 9.76 24.16
C ARG A 385 9.70 9.55 25.27
N GLU A 386 9.48 10.16 26.43
CA GLU A 386 10.36 10.02 27.61
C GLU A 386 10.33 8.64 28.26
N TYR A 387 9.26 7.86 28.02
CA TYR A 387 9.14 6.47 28.48
C TYR A 387 9.65 5.46 27.47
N ILE A 388 9.80 5.83 26.20
CA ILE A 388 10.29 4.91 25.17
C ILE A 388 11.67 4.36 25.62
N PRO A 389 11.84 3.03 25.67
CA PRO A 389 13.10 2.44 26.11
C PRO A 389 14.28 2.95 25.29
N ARG A 390 15.37 3.31 25.96
CA ARG A 390 16.60 3.67 25.24
C ARG A 390 17.20 2.43 24.60
N LEU A 391 17.62 2.57 23.35
CA LEU A 391 18.39 1.55 22.65
C LEU A 391 19.80 1.46 23.25
N SER A 392 20.35 0.25 23.32
CA SER A 392 21.77 0.07 23.66
C SER A 392 22.64 0.65 22.54
N ALA A 393 23.90 1.00 22.84
CA ALA A 393 24.85 1.47 21.82
C ALA A 393 24.99 0.46 20.66
N ARG A 394 24.94 -0.83 20.98
CA ARG A 394 24.99 -1.92 20.01
C ARG A 394 23.74 -2.00 19.14
N MET A 395 22.55 -1.87 19.73
CA MET A 395 21.30 -1.86 18.97
C MET A 395 21.21 -0.63 18.08
N VAL A 396 21.66 0.55 18.55
CA VAL A 396 21.80 1.74 17.71
C VAL A 396 22.69 1.46 16.51
N LYS A 397 23.86 0.83 16.71
CA LYS A 397 24.75 0.42 15.62
C LYS A 397 24.06 -0.55 14.65
N THR A 398 23.37 -1.56 15.16
CA THR A 398 22.66 -2.60 14.39
C THR A 398 21.50 -2.04 13.55
N LEU A 399 20.88 -0.96 14.02
CA LEU A 399 19.80 -0.26 13.31
C LEU A 399 20.30 0.92 12.47
N SER A 400 21.58 1.25 12.56
CA SER A 400 22.26 2.28 11.74
C SER A 400 23.07 1.67 10.59
N GLU A 401 23.50 0.41 10.72
CA GLU A 401 24.30 -0.30 9.73
C GLU A 401 23.47 -1.35 8.97
N HIS A 402 23.62 -1.42 7.65
CA HIS A 402 23.07 -2.50 6.84
C HIS A 402 24.00 -3.72 6.90
N SER A 403 23.64 -4.72 7.71
CA SER A 403 24.48 -5.91 7.97
C SER A 403 24.69 -6.84 6.77
N ASN A 404 23.95 -6.68 5.68
CA ASN A 404 24.02 -7.60 4.53
C ASN A 404 25.23 -7.37 3.61
N LEU A 405 25.96 -6.27 3.75
CA LEU A 405 27.15 -6.01 2.92
C LEU A 405 28.35 -6.90 3.28
N SER A 406 28.45 -7.39 4.52
CA SER A 406 29.59 -8.22 4.96
C SER A 406 29.42 -9.73 4.73
N ALA A 407 28.19 -10.20 4.49
CA ALA A 407 27.94 -11.62 4.19
C ALA A 407 28.29 -11.94 2.73
N SER A 408 28.10 -10.99 1.81
CA SER A 408 28.46 -11.13 0.40
C SER A 408 29.97 -11.15 0.16
N SER A 409 30.77 -10.44 0.96
CA SER A 409 32.23 -10.42 0.79
C SER A 409 32.88 -11.73 1.25
N LYS A 410 32.35 -12.37 2.30
CA LYS A 410 32.88 -13.65 2.77
C LYS A 410 32.55 -14.82 1.84
N LEU A 411 31.41 -14.78 1.15
CA LEU A 411 31.05 -15.79 0.15
C LEU A 411 31.89 -15.65 -1.13
N SER A 412 32.16 -14.42 -1.59
CA SER A 412 33.06 -14.20 -2.72
C SER A 412 34.51 -14.62 -2.42
N ASP A 413 34.98 -14.39 -1.19
CA ASP A 413 36.35 -14.76 -0.80
C ASP A 413 36.52 -16.28 -0.66
N LEU A 414 35.48 -17.01 -0.22
CA LEU A 414 35.50 -18.47 -0.12
C LEU A 414 35.40 -19.16 -1.49
N GLU A 415 34.58 -18.64 -2.42
CA GLU A 415 34.51 -19.15 -3.79
C GLU A 415 35.78 -18.83 -4.60
N TYR A 416 36.45 -17.70 -4.32
CA TYR A 416 37.73 -17.36 -4.95
C TYR A 416 38.86 -18.28 -4.48
N ILE A 417 38.88 -18.66 -3.20
CA ILE A 417 39.89 -19.57 -2.63
C ILE A 417 39.67 -21.02 -3.07
N SER A 418 38.42 -21.47 -3.26
CA SER A 418 38.14 -22.83 -3.75
C SER A 418 38.53 -23.01 -5.21
N ASN A 419 38.29 -22.00 -6.05
CA ASN A 419 38.60 -22.08 -7.49
C ASN A 419 40.12 -22.03 -7.77
N ASN A 420 40.91 -21.33 -6.96
CA ASN A 420 42.37 -21.32 -7.11
C ASN A 420 43.06 -22.60 -6.60
N LYS A 421 42.46 -23.36 -5.69
CA LYS A 421 43.02 -24.65 -5.25
C LYS A 421 42.74 -25.80 -6.21
N GLN A 422 41.69 -25.70 -7.04
CA GLN A 422 41.43 -26.70 -8.09
C GLN A 422 42.27 -26.48 -9.35
N SER A 423 42.71 -25.25 -9.65
CA SER A 423 43.56 -25.00 -10.82
C SER A 423 45.05 -25.38 -10.63
N GLU A 424 45.54 -25.49 -9.39
CA GLU A 424 46.95 -25.85 -9.11
C GLU A 424 47.22 -27.37 -9.01
N VAL A 425 46.19 -28.22 -9.09
CA VAL A 425 46.33 -29.69 -9.00
C VAL A 425 46.23 -30.39 -10.37
N GLU A 426 45.88 -29.68 -11.45
CA GLU A 426 45.84 -30.23 -12.82
C GLU A 426 47.06 -29.87 -13.67
N THR A 427 48.11 -29.31 -13.08
CA THR A 427 49.42 -29.14 -13.74
C THR A 427 50.55 -29.63 -12.85
N LEU A 428 50.68 -30.95 -12.75
CA LEU A 428 51.95 -31.66 -12.47
C LEU A 428 51.83 -33.14 -12.87
#